data_AF-A0A951IG27-F1
#
_entry.id   AF-A0A951IG27-F1
#
_cell.length_a   1.000
_cell.length_b   1.000
_cell.length_c   1.000
_cell.angle_alpha   90.00
_cell.angle_beta   90.00
_cell.angle_gamma   90.00
#
_symmetry.space_group_name_H-M   'P 1'
#
loop_
_entity.id
_entity.type
_entity.pdbx_description
1 polymer ?
#
loop_
_entity_poly.entity_id
_entity_poly.type
_entity_poly.pdbx_seq_one_letter_code
_entity_poly.pdbx_strand_id
1 'polypeptide(L)'
;MAEAAWRADPLVWGHGPHLFEVFLEPTCPFSSKALFKLDDLLEQAGDDRITIKVRLQSQPWHMYSGVIVRCILAASTLELGKEAAKAVMLAVAKHRDEFEFERHCRGPNLDCTPNELIARIEDYSGIRLAEAFAIPDLDREIKRHCRYARQNGIHVSPTFMIDGLVQADMSSGDTVEQWISHLS
;
A
#
# COMPACT_ATOMS: atom_id res chain seq x y z
N MET A 1 -15.42 27.39 8.99
CA MET A 1 -15.65 26.61 7.76
C MET A 1 -16.03 25.22 8.21
N ALA A 2 -17.17 24.68 7.77
CA ALA A 2 -17.48 23.29 8.06
C ALA A 2 -16.38 22.43 7.40
N GLU A 3 -15.65 21.64 8.18
CA GLU A 3 -14.76 20.62 7.62
C GLU A 3 -15.61 19.76 6.70
N ALA A 4 -15.24 19.69 5.42
CA ALA A 4 -15.83 18.71 4.53
C ALA A 4 -15.55 17.33 5.16
N ALA A 5 -16.60 16.57 5.42
CA ALA A 5 -16.48 15.23 5.99
C ALA A 5 -15.84 14.32 4.95
N TRP A 6 -14.51 14.17 5.00
CA TRP A 6 -13.78 13.21 4.19
C TRP A 6 -13.69 11.88 4.93
N ARG A 7 -13.58 10.79 4.17
CA ARG A 7 -13.34 9.44 4.70
C ARG A 7 -12.37 8.73 3.77
N ALA A 8 -11.33 8.14 4.34
CA ALA A 8 -10.47 7.22 3.61
C ALA A 8 -11.11 5.84 3.58
N ASP A 9 -11.30 5.30 2.38
CA ASP A 9 -11.76 3.93 2.19
C ASP A 9 -10.70 2.93 2.68
N PRO A 10 -11.12 1.87 3.39
CA PRO A 10 -10.20 0.81 3.79
C PRO A 10 -9.69 0.06 2.57
N LEU A 11 -8.39 -0.24 2.56
CA LEU A 11 -7.74 -1.04 1.50
C LEU A 11 -8.05 -2.53 1.68
N VAL A 12 -9.32 -2.89 1.46
CA VAL A 12 -9.89 -4.24 1.71
C VAL A 12 -10.65 -4.73 0.49
N TRP A 13 -10.40 -5.95 0.07
CA TRP A 13 -11.10 -6.64 -1.03
C TRP A 13 -11.51 -8.04 -0.61
N GLY A 14 -12.59 -8.56 -1.19
CA GLY A 14 -13.24 -9.78 -0.72
C GLY A 14 -14.08 -9.56 0.54
N HIS A 15 -14.79 -10.62 0.93
CA HIS A 15 -15.73 -10.62 2.05
C HIS A 15 -15.81 -11.96 2.78
N GLY A 16 -14.90 -12.88 2.48
CA GLY A 16 -14.83 -14.18 3.14
C GLY A 16 -14.22 -14.13 4.54
N PRO A 17 -14.40 -15.20 5.33
CA PRO A 17 -14.05 -15.21 6.75
C PRO A 17 -12.56 -15.21 7.03
N HIS A 18 -11.72 -15.73 6.13
CA HIS A 18 -10.26 -15.73 6.33
C HIS A 18 -9.67 -14.36 6.00
N LEU A 19 -9.13 -13.70 7.01
CA LEU A 19 -8.50 -12.39 6.86
C LEU A 19 -7.03 -12.57 6.46
N PHE A 20 -6.71 -12.22 5.22
CA PHE A 20 -5.35 -12.18 4.68
C PHE A 20 -4.83 -10.75 4.69
N GLU A 21 -3.99 -10.39 5.66
CA GLU A 21 -3.37 -9.07 5.70
C GLU A 21 -1.96 -9.11 5.10
N VAL A 22 -1.64 -8.13 4.27
CA VAL A 22 -0.31 -7.97 3.69
C VAL A 22 0.22 -6.57 3.97
N PHE A 23 1.42 -6.50 4.53
CA PHE A 23 2.10 -5.25 4.90
C PHE A 23 3.06 -4.85 3.79
N LEU A 24 2.72 -3.81 3.02
CA LEU A 24 3.43 -3.41 1.82
C LEU A 24 4.09 -2.05 1.99
N GLU A 25 5.37 -1.96 1.63
CA GLU A 25 6.07 -0.70 1.41
C GLU A 25 5.96 -0.35 -0.08
N PRO A 26 5.35 0.80 -0.46
CA PRO A 26 5.00 1.10 -1.86
C PRO A 26 6.16 1.01 -2.86
N THR A 27 7.39 1.30 -2.45
CA THR A 27 8.56 1.28 -3.34
C THR A 27 9.50 0.09 -3.13
N CYS A 28 9.14 -0.84 -2.25
CA CYS A 28 9.92 -2.06 -2.02
C CYS A 28 9.73 -3.04 -3.18
N PRO A 29 10.81 -3.61 -3.76
CA PRO A 29 10.70 -4.52 -4.89
C PRO A 29 9.95 -5.81 -4.52
N PHE A 30 10.16 -6.34 -3.31
CA PHE A 30 9.44 -7.50 -2.81
C PHE A 30 7.95 -7.21 -2.55
N SER A 31 7.64 -6.00 -2.07
CA SER A 31 6.25 -5.57 -1.88
C SER A 31 5.54 -5.40 -3.22
N SER A 32 6.22 -4.85 -4.23
CA SER A 32 5.70 -4.74 -5.59
C SER A 32 5.36 -6.13 -6.17
N LYS A 33 6.27 -7.11 -5.99
CA LYS A 33 6.03 -8.50 -6.40
C LYS A 33 4.81 -9.11 -5.72
N ALA A 34 4.59 -8.82 -4.44
CA ALA A 34 3.41 -9.30 -3.72
C ALA A 34 2.13 -8.59 -4.18
N LEU A 35 2.17 -7.26 -4.35
CA LEU A 35 1.05 -6.44 -4.81
C LEU A 35 0.48 -6.95 -6.14
N PHE A 36 1.35 -7.27 -7.11
CA PHE A 36 0.93 -7.74 -8.43
C PHE A 36 0.23 -9.10 -8.42
N LYS A 37 0.27 -9.86 -7.32
CA LYS A 37 -0.38 -11.16 -7.17
C LYS A 37 -1.70 -11.12 -6.41
N LEU A 38 -2.09 -9.98 -5.83
CA LEU A 38 -3.26 -9.92 -4.95
C LEU A 38 -4.59 -10.11 -5.69
N ASP A 39 -4.66 -9.70 -6.96
CA ASP A 39 -5.85 -9.90 -7.79
C ASP A 39 -6.03 -11.38 -8.12
N ASP A 40 -4.97 -12.04 -8.62
CA ASP A 40 -4.95 -13.48 -8.86
C ASP A 40 -5.25 -14.27 -7.58
N LEU A 41 -4.74 -13.83 -6.42
CA LEU A 41 -5.05 -14.44 -5.13
C LEU A 41 -6.54 -14.36 -4.82
N LEU A 42 -7.16 -13.19 -4.97
CA LEU A 42 -8.58 -13.01 -4.70
C LEU A 42 -9.44 -13.85 -5.65
N GLU A 43 -9.10 -13.86 -6.94
CA GLU A 43 -9.80 -14.61 -7.97
C GLU A 43 -9.70 -16.12 -7.72
N GLN A 44 -8.51 -16.65 -7.44
CA GLN A 44 -8.29 -18.09 -7.25
C GLN A 44 -8.78 -18.60 -5.89
N ALA A 45 -8.66 -17.81 -4.82
CA ALA A 45 -9.13 -18.19 -3.49
C ALA A 45 -10.67 -18.13 -3.38
N GLY A 46 -11.29 -17.23 -4.14
CA GLY A 46 -12.71 -16.88 -4.05
C GLY A 46 -12.95 -15.79 -3.00
N ASP A 47 -13.67 -14.74 -3.38
CA ASP A 47 -13.97 -13.58 -2.53
C ASP A 47 -14.92 -13.91 -1.36
N ASP A 48 -15.70 -14.98 -1.47
CA ASP A 48 -16.48 -15.59 -0.39
C ASP A 48 -15.63 -16.33 0.67
N ARG A 49 -14.37 -16.68 0.34
CA ARG A 49 -13.47 -17.43 1.24
C ARG A 49 -12.45 -16.53 1.94
N ILE A 50 -11.96 -15.51 1.23
CA ILE A 50 -10.89 -14.63 1.71
C ILE A 50 -11.32 -13.16 1.76
N THR A 51 -10.80 -12.43 2.75
CA THR A 51 -10.76 -10.97 2.76
C THR A 51 -9.30 -10.53 2.75
N ILE A 52 -8.86 -9.91 1.65
CA ILE A 52 -7.50 -9.35 1.52
C ILE A 52 -7.48 -7.93 2.07
N LYS A 53 -6.49 -7.63 2.91
CA LYS A 53 -6.28 -6.30 3.49
C LYS A 53 -4.86 -5.82 3.32
N VAL A 54 -4.69 -4.69 2.62
CA VAL A 54 -3.39 -4.05 2.47
C VAL A 54 -3.14 -3.11 3.64
N ARG A 55 -1.97 -3.25 4.26
CA ARG A 55 -1.44 -2.36 5.28
C ARG A 55 -0.19 -1.68 4.75
N LEU A 56 -0.21 -0.35 4.66
CA LEU A 56 0.96 0.42 4.28
C LEU A 56 2.02 0.38 5.39
N GLN A 57 3.18 -0.23 5.09
CA GLN A 57 4.33 -0.38 5.96
C GLN A 57 5.42 0.61 5.52
N SER A 58 5.36 1.84 6.01
CA SER A 58 6.31 2.88 5.64
C SER A 58 7.72 2.60 6.18
N GLN A 59 8.69 2.36 5.31
CA GLN A 59 10.08 2.08 5.68
C GLN A 59 10.93 3.35 5.71
N PRO A 60 11.59 3.69 6.84
CA PRO A 60 12.35 4.94 6.96
C PRO A 60 13.56 5.07 6.02
N TRP A 61 14.12 3.96 5.54
CA TRP A 61 15.22 3.99 4.57
C TRP A 61 14.73 4.19 3.12
N HIS A 62 13.42 4.11 2.87
CA HIS A 62 12.80 4.53 1.62
C HIS A 62 12.37 5.97 1.78
N MET A 63 13.27 6.91 1.47
CA MET A 63 13.18 8.29 2.00
C MET A 63 11.91 9.05 1.57
N TYR A 64 11.29 8.69 0.45
CA TYR A 64 9.99 9.24 0.02
C TYR A 64 8.75 8.45 0.44
N SER A 65 8.90 7.35 1.18
CA SER A 65 7.80 6.48 1.59
C SER A 65 6.66 7.27 2.27
N GLY A 66 6.97 8.23 3.15
CA GLY A 66 5.94 9.05 3.82
C GLY A 66 5.08 9.87 2.85
N VAL A 67 5.67 10.43 1.79
CA VAL A 67 4.94 11.19 0.76
C VAL A 67 4.07 10.24 -0.07
N ILE A 68 4.61 9.09 -0.47
CA ILE A 68 3.92 8.11 -1.31
C ILE A 68 2.77 7.44 -0.55
N VAL A 69 2.98 7.04 0.71
CA VAL A 69 1.93 6.51 1.59
C VAL A 69 0.81 7.53 1.78
N ARG A 70 1.13 8.81 1.95
CA ARG A 70 0.13 9.87 2.02
C ARG A 70 -0.64 10.03 0.70
N CYS A 71 0.02 9.90 -0.45
CA CYS A 71 -0.64 9.90 -1.77
C CYS A 71 -1.63 8.74 -1.91
N ILE A 72 -1.27 7.53 -1.49
CA ILE A 72 -2.15 6.36 -1.53
C ILE A 72 -3.39 6.58 -0.65
N LEU A 73 -3.20 7.10 0.56
CA LEU A 73 -4.31 7.40 1.47
C LEU A 73 -5.15 8.60 1.03
N ALA A 74 -4.55 9.59 0.35
CA ALA A 74 -5.28 10.67 -0.28
C ALA A 74 -6.16 10.15 -1.42
N ALA A 75 -5.63 9.23 -2.23
CA ALA A 75 -6.40 8.59 -3.28
C ALA A 75 -7.62 7.83 -2.73
N SER A 76 -7.49 7.20 -1.55
CA SER A 76 -8.62 6.50 -0.93
C SER A 76 -9.71 7.40 -0.36
N THR A 77 -9.53 8.72 -0.33
CA THR A 77 -10.60 9.66 0.03
C THR A 77 -11.43 10.15 -1.16
N LEU A 78 -10.99 9.83 -2.39
CA LEU A 78 -11.69 10.20 -3.61
C LEU A 78 -12.88 9.29 -3.89
N GLU A 79 -13.69 9.64 -4.88
CA GLU A 79 -14.91 8.89 -5.25
C GLU A 79 -14.66 7.40 -5.56
N LEU A 80 -13.54 7.09 -6.22
CA LEU A 80 -13.13 5.70 -6.52
C LEU A 80 -12.53 4.97 -5.30
N GLY A 81 -12.34 5.66 -4.18
CA GLY A 81 -11.92 5.09 -2.91
C GLY A 81 -10.70 4.18 -3.00
N LYS A 82 -10.84 2.96 -2.47
CA LYS A 82 -9.76 1.95 -2.49
C LYS A 82 -9.25 1.61 -3.90
N GLU A 83 -10.06 1.76 -4.94
CA GLU A 83 -9.63 1.50 -6.32
C GLU A 83 -8.68 2.60 -6.84
N ALA A 84 -8.92 3.87 -6.48
CA ALA A 84 -7.94 4.94 -6.75
C ALA A 84 -6.64 4.71 -5.98
N ALA A 85 -6.72 4.28 -4.72
CA ALA A 85 -5.53 3.92 -3.94
C ALA A 85 -4.75 2.74 -4.55
N LYS A 86 -5.45 1.73 -5.05
CA LYS A 86 -4.85 0.61 -5.79
C LYS A 86 -4.18 1.08 -7.08
N ALA A 87 -4.82 1.97 -7.85
CA ALA A 87 -4.24 2.56 -9.06
C ALA A 87 -2.92 3.30 -8.74
N VAL A 88 -2.89 4.10 -7.67
CA VAL A 88 -1.67 4.76 -7.20
C VAL A 88 -0.59 3.76 -6.79
N MET A 89 -0.92 2.73 -6.01
CA MET A 89 0.03 1.68 -5.62
C MET A 89 0.62 0.96 -6.85
N LEU A 90 -0.22 0.62 -7.83
CA LEU A 90 0.22 -0.04 -9.07
C LEU A 90 1.08 0.87 -9.94
N ALA A 91 0.76 2.16 -10.04
CA ALA A 91 1.55 3.14 -10.78
C ALA A 91 2.95 3.31 -10.18
N VAL A 92 3.03 3.42 -8.85
CA VAL A 92 4.32 3.46 -8.13
C VAL A 92 5.08 2.16 -8.30
N ALA A 93 4.45 1.01 -8.15
CA ALA A 93 5.11 -0.30 -8.28
C ALA A 93 5.66 -0.55 -9.69
N LYS A 94 4.96 -0.11 -10.74
CA LYS A 94 5.39 -0.25 -12.14
C LYS A 94 6.60 0.63 -12.49
N HIS A 95 6.70 1.81 -11.88
CA HIS A 95 7.81 2.76 -12.10
C HIS A 95 8.68 2.92 -10.84
N ARG A 96 8.81 1.85 -10.05
CA ARG A 96 9.38 1.83 -8.71
C ARG A 96 10.72 2.56 -8.59
N ASP A 97 11.61 2.34 -9.56
CA ASP A 97 12.96 2.88 -9.57
C ASP A 97 12.95 4.42 -9.65
N GLU A 98 11.92 5.01 -10.24
CA GLU A 98 11.74 6.47 -10.33
C GLU A 98 11.22 7.08 -9.02
N PHE A 99 10.69 6.26 -8.11
CA PHE A 99 10.18 6.70 -6.80
C PHE A 99 11.16 6.40 -5.65
N GLU A 100 12.30 5.78 -5.95
CA GLU A 100 13.33 5.41 -4.97
C GLU A 100 14.67 6.09 -5.19
N PHE A 101 15.51 5.95 -4.17
CA PHE A 101 16.89 6.37 -4.25
C PHE A 101 17.74 5.15 -4.61
N GLU A 102 18.70 5.33 -5.52
CA GLU A 102 19.70 4.31 -5.77
C GLU A 102 20.40 3.94 -4.47
N ARG A 103 20.35 2.65 -4.11
CA ARG A 103 20.89 2.13 -2.85
C ARG A 103 20.44 2.95 -1.63
N HIS A 104 19.24 3.51 -1.67
CA HIS A 104 18.63 4.27 -0.57
C HIS A 104 19.42 5.52 -0.14
N CYS A 105 20.27 6.08 -1.00
CA CYS A 105 21.13 7.20 -0.60
C CYS A 105 21.49 8.21 -1.70
N ARG A 106 21.24 7.93 -2.98
CA ARG A 106 21.64 8.81 -4.08
C ARG A 106 20.69 8.73 -5.27
N GLY A 107 20.99 9.51 -6.31
CA GLY A 107 20.24 9.52 -7.56
C GLY A 107 19.41 10.80 -7.72
N PRO A 108 18.65 10.92 -8.81
CA PRO A 108 17.94 12.16 -9.18
C PRO A 108 16.88 12.58 -8.14
N ASN A 109 16.39 11.63 -7.33
CA ASN A 109 15.43 11.93 -6.28
C ASN A 109 16.01 12.76 -5.11
N LEU A 110 17.33 12.97 -5.03
CA LEU A 110 17.94 13.94 -4.08
C LEU A 110 17.50 15.38 -4.37
N ASP A 111 17.20 15.72 -5.62
CA ASP A 111 16.78 17.05 -6.05
C ASP A 111 15.26 17.16 -6.29
N CYS A 112 14.54 16.03 -6.19
CA CYS A 112 13.09 15.96 -6.39
C CYS A 112 12.36 16.54 -5.17
N THR A 113 11.40 17.41 -5.36
CA THR A 113 10.53 17.92 -4.30
C THR A 113 9.33 17.00 -4.04
N PRO A 114 8.66 17.08 -2.88
CA PRO A 114 7.39 16.37 -2.67
C PRO A 114 6.31 16.68 -3.72
N ASN A 115 6.25 17.92 -4.22
CA ASN A 115 5.27 18.32 -5.24
C ASN A 115 5.56 17.66 -6.59
N GLU A 116 6.82 17.57 -7.00
CA GLU A 116 7.20 16.86 -8.24
C GLU A 116 6.92 15.37 -8.13
N LEU A 117 7.12 14.78 -6.94
CA LEU A 117 6.77 13.39 -6.68
C LEU A 117 5.24 13.16 -6.79
N ILE A 118 4.43 14.05 -6.21
CA ILE A 118 2.96 13.99 -6.32
C ILE A 118 2.56 14.09 -7.79
N ALA A 119 3.06 15.08 -8.53
CA ALA A 119 2.75 15.26 -9.95
C ALA A 119 3.10 14.01 -10.77
N ARG A 120 4.27 13.41 -10.54
CA ARG A 120 4.68 12.14 -11.18
C ARG A 120 3.71 10.99 -10.89
N ILE A 121 3.21 10.88 -9.66
CA ILE A 121 2.18 9.89 -9.31
C ILE A 121 0.87 10.18 -10.04
N GLU A 122 0.43 11.44 -10.09
CA GLU A 122 -0.78 11.85 -10.82
C GLU A 122 -0.65 11.47 -12.31
N ASP A 123 0.49 11.73 -12.93
CA ASP A 123 0.76 11.44 -14.34
C ASP A 123 0.69 9.94 -14.66
N TYR A 124 1.31 9.09 -13.82
CA TYR A 124 1.29 7.64 -14.05
C TYR A 124 -0.03 6.95 -13.65
N SER A 125 -0.71 7.45 -12.63
CA SER A 125 -1.94 6.83 -12.11
C SER A 125 -3.22 7.36 -12.77
N GLY A 126 -3.17 8.56 -13.35
CA GLY A 126 -4.35 9.29 -13.81
C GLY A 126 -5.24 9.82 -12.68
N ILE A 127 -4.81 9.72 -11.42
CA ILE A 127 -5.57 10.17 -10.25
C ILE A 127 -5.08 11.55 -9.83
N ARG A 128 -5.98 12.53 -9.66
CA ARG A 128 -5.65 13.85 -9.12
C ARG A 128 -5.57 13.78 -7.60
N LEU A 129 -4.40 14.08 -7.04
CA LEU A 129 -4.05 13.85 -5.64
C LEU A 129 -3.76 15.13 -4.87
N ALA A 130 -3.28 16.21 -5.51
CA ALA A 130 -2.77 17.38 -4.80
C ALA A 130 -3.75 17.98 -3.78
N GLU A 131 -5.04 18.09 -4.13
CA GLU A 131 -6.08 18.60 -3.23
C GLU A 131 -6.36 17.64 -2.07
N ALA A 132 -6.55 16.34 -2.35
CA ALA A 132 -6.77 15.32 -1.33
C ALA A 132 -5.55 15.13 -0.41
N PHE A 133 -4.34 15.28 -0.96
CA PHE A 133 -3.09 15.25 -0.20
C PHE A 133 -3.01 16.40 0.81
N ALA A 134 -3.63 17.54 0.51
CA ALA A 134 -3.67 18.72 1.35
C ALA A 134 -4.71 18.65 2.50
N ILE A 135 -5.50 17.57 2.60
CA ILE A 135 -6.43 17.35 3.72
C ILE A 135 -5.66 17.41 5.06
N PRO A 136 -5.93 18.38 5.95
CA PRO A 136 -5.06 18.67 7.09
C PRO A 136 -4.86 17.49 8.05
N ASP A 137 -5.92 16.74 8.35
CA ASP A 137 -5.92 15.64 9.32
C ASP A 137 -5.79 14.24 8.69
N LEU A 138 -5.44 14.14 7.40
CA LEU A 138 -5.20 12.87 6.70
C LEU A 138 -4.05 12.05 7.32
N ASP A 139 -3.15 12.71 8.05
CA ASP A 139 -2.09 12.02 8.79
C ASP A 139 -2.64 11.08 9.88
N ARG A 140 -3.91 11.22 10.29
CA ARG A 140 -4.59 10.26 11.16
C ARG A 140 -4.57 8.84 10.58
N GLU A 141 -4.75 8.69 9.27
CA GLU A 141 -4.73 7.38 8.60
C GLU A 141 -3.30 6.83 8.49
N ILE A 142 -2.32 7.69 8.18
CA ILE A 142 -0.89 7.30 8.20
C ILE A 142 -0.52 6.77 9.58
N LYS A 143 -0.85 7.52 10.63
CA LYS A 143 -0.62 7.13 12.02
C LYS A 143 -1.32 5.82 12.37
N ARG A 144 -2.52 5.56 11.84
CA ARG A 144 -3.27 4.32 12.08
C ARG A 144 -2.55 3.11 11.47
N HIS A 145 -2.10 3.21 10.22
CA HIS A 145 -1.30 2.16 9.57
C HIS A 145 0.00 1.89 10.34
N CYS A 146 0.76 2.95 10.66
CA CYS A 146 2.01 2.83 11.41
C CYS A 146 1.81 2.24 12.81
N ARG A 147 0.77 2.67 13.55
CA ARG A 147 0.47 2.12 14.88
C ARG A 147 0.14 0.63 14.81
N TYR A 148 -0.70 0.21 13.85
CA TYR A 148 -1.08 -1.19 13.71
C TYR A 148 0.12 -2.07 13.35
N ALA A 149 0.97 -1.63 12.41
CA ALA A 149 2.20 -2.34 12.07
C ALA A 149 3.15 -2.47 13.27
N ARG A 150 3.38 -1.37 14.00
CA ARG A 150 4.24 -1.36 15.20
C ARG A 150 3.71 -2.27 16.30
N GLN A 151 2.40 -2.26 16.56
CA GLN A 151 1.77 -3.11 17.56
C GLN A 151 1.96 -4.60 17.27
N ASN A 152 1.98 -4.98 15.99
CA ASN A 152 2.20 -6.36 15.54
C ASN A 152 3.68 -6.68 15.25
N GLY A 153 4.62 -5.78 15.58
CA GLY A 153 6.05 -6.02 15.38
C GLY A 153 6.49 -6.12 13.92
N ILE A 154 5.72 -5.54 12.99
CA ILE A 154 6.03 -5.62 11.56
C ILE A 154 7.27 -4.78 11.25
N HIS A 155 8.30 -5.44 10.74
CA HIS A 155 9.57 -4.82 10.38
C HIS A 155 9.89 -4.95 8.89
N VAL A 156 9.78 -6.16 8.34
CA VAL A 156 10.10 -6.44 6.92
C VAL A 156 8.88 -6.28 6.02
N SER A 157 9.13 -5.97 4.74
CA SER A 157 8.08 -5.79 3.74
C SER A 157 8.38 -6.62 2.48
N PRO A 158 7.46 -7.49 2.01
CA PRO A 158 6.16 -7.74 2.61
C PRO A 158 6.25 -8.59 3.89
N THR A 159 5.30 -8.40 4.79
CA THR A 159 4.94 -9.40 5.83
C THR A 159 3.50 -9.82 5.59
N PHE A 160 3.20 -11.10 5.78
CA PHE A 160 1.86 -11.68 5.62
C PHE A 160 1.30 -12.06 6.99
N MET A 161 0.00 -11.82 7.19
CA MET A 161 -0.75 -12.31 8.34
C MET A 161 -2.02 -13.01 7.86
N ILE A 162 -2.36 -14.12 8.50
CA ILE A 162 -3.63 -14.82 8.31
C ILE A 162 -4.33 -14.87 9.65
N ASP A 163 -5.58 -14.40 9.69
CA ASP A 163 -6.45 -14.40 10.87
C ASP A 163 -5.78 -13.80 12.13
N GLY A 164 -4.97 -12.75 11.91
CA GLY A 164 -4.28 -12.03 12.98
C GLY A 164 -2.92 -12.62 13.39
N LEU A 165 -2.42 -13.65 12.70
CA LEU A 165 -1.14 -14.30 12.99
C LEU A 165 -0.15 -14.12 11.85
N VAL A 166 1.06 -13.63 12.17
CA VAL A 166 2.17 -13.49 11.21
C VAL A 166 2.61 -14.85 10.68
N GLN A 167 2.71 -14.95 9.35
CA GLN A 167 3.16 -16.15 8.64
C GLN A 167 4.63 -15.93 8.21
N ALA A 168 5.58 -16.41 9.02
CA ALA A 168 7.01 -16.14 8.83
C ALA A 168 7.64 -16.93 7.66
N ASP A 169 6.99 -18.00 7.22
CA ASP A 169 7.38 -18.87 6.12
C ASP A 169 6.82 -18.42 4.76
N MET A 170 5.85 -17.51 4.74
CA MET A 170 5.32 -16.92 3.52
C MET A 170 6.24 -15.84 2.93
N SER A 171 6.33 -15.81 1.62
CA SER A 171 7.21 -14.92 0.86
C SER A 171 6.52 -14.32 -0.36
N SER A 172 7.01 -13.14 -0.78
CA SER A 172 6.68 -12.61 -2.12
C SER A 172 7.13 -13.54 -3.25
N GLY A 173 8.06 -14.46 -2.97
CA GLY A 173 8.56 -15.48 -3.89
C GLY A 173 7.56 -16.55 -4.26
N ASP A 174 6.63 -16.88 -3.37
CA ASP A 174 5.73 -18.03 -3.50
C ASP A 174 4.70 -17.83 -4.61
N THR A 175 4.15 -18.92 -5.12
CA THR A 175 3.00 -18.85 -6.04
C THR A 175 1.72 -18.51 -5.30
N VAL A 176 0.68 -18.15 -6.04
CA VAL A 176 -0.64 -17.86 -5.45
C VAL A 176 -1.23 -19.11 -4.81
N GLU A 177 -1.05 -20.28 -5.42
CA GLU A 177 -1.53 -21.56 -4.90
C GLU A 177 -0.86 -21.91 -3.56
N GLN A 178 0.44 -21.61 -3.42
CA GLN A 178 1.14 -21.76 -2.16
C GLN A 178 0.52 -20.85 -1.09
N TRP A 179 0.25 -19.57 -1.39
CA TRP A 179 -0.44 -18.68 -0.45
C TRP A 179 -1.83 -19.20 -0.06
N ILE A 180 -2.60 -19.72 -1.01
CA ILE A 180 -3.93 -20.30 -0.74
C ILE A 180 -3.84 -21.53 0.17
N SER A 181 -2.75 -22.30 0.09
CA SER A 181 -2.56 -23.45 0.97
C SER A 181 -2.42 -23.10 2.46
N HIS A 182 -2.10 -21.84 2.80
CA HIS A 182 -2.11 -21.36 4.18
C HIS A 182 -3.50 -20.95 4.69
N LEU A 183 -4.53 -20.90 3.83
CA LEU A 183 -5.92 -20.55 4.18
C LEU A 183 -6.77 -21.77 4.57
N SER A 184 -6.14 -22.90 4.89
CA SER A 184 -6.80 -24.18 5.23
C SER A 184 -6.93 -24.39 6.74
#